data_AF-X6MWE1-F1
#
_entry.id   AF-X6MWE1-F1
#
_cell.length_a   1.000
_cell.length_b   1.000
_cell.length_c   1.000
_cell.angle_alpha   90.00
_cell.angle_beta   90.00
_cell.angle_gamma   90.00
#
_symmetry.space_group_name_H-M   'P 1'
#
loop_
_entity.id
_entity.type
_entity.pdbx_description
1 polymer ?
#
loop_
_entity_poly.entity_id
_entity_poly.type
_entity_poly.pdbx_seq_one_letter_code
_entity_poly.pdbx_strand_id
1 'polypeptide(L)'
;MAVSCSQDGYVYCWDVNSGKKVVKINSFALDVHFSPNGTHIVTGASDNKIRLWGVNSTTEIQILGHADMIGSVQYSPNGEMLVSSSYDKTIALWDLRTHKKLKDLIGHAYSVRCASFSPDGQFVVSCSSDKTVRIWGVESGKQLKILKGHSDIVNEVRYFPYGQIIVSCSDDKTIRLWGVQAGDELQKLEGHGAPVTGIDYHLFSLEIAMSLLCCFVFCKRNSLKFQTNKLKRNANKKTESSLLKFNELGSTKLNL
;
A
#
# COMPACT_ATOMS: atom_id res chain seq x y z
N MET A 1 -2.07 -5.22 18.52
CA MET A 1 -1.07 -6.25 18.17
C MET A 1 -0.34 -5.81 16.91
N ALA A 2 0.90 -6.23 16.74
CA ALA A 2 1.65 -6.09 15.48
C ALA A 2 2.09 -7.48 15.00
N VAL A 3 2.35 -7.61 13.71
CA VAL A 3 2.87 -8.84 13.11
C VAL A 3 4.09 -8.51 12.27
N SER A 4 5.08 -9.39 12.27
CA SER A 4 6.30 -9.24 11.47
C SER A 4 6.78 -10.59 10.95
N CYS A 5 7.29 -10.62 9.73
CA CYS A 5 8.08 -11.74 9.19
C CYS A 5 9.56 -11.34 9.17
N SER A 6 10.45 -12.34 9.24
CA SER A 6 11.89 -12.12 9.31
C SER A 6 12.65 -13.18 8.53
N GLN A 7 13.88 -12.82 8.13
CA GLN A 7 14.82 -13.72 7.45
C GLN A 7 15.29 -14.87 8.35
N ASP A 8 15.04 -14.81 9.66
CA ASP A 8 15.27 -15.91 10.59
C ASP A 8 14.31 -17.10 10.39
N GLY A 9 13.36 -16.98 9.46
CA GLY A 9 12.40 -18.03 9.12
C GLY A 9 11.14 -18.03 9.97
N TYR A 10 10.92 -16.98 10.78
CA TYR A 10 9.78 -16.91 11.67
C TYR A 10 8.88 -15.71 11.41
N VAL A 11 7.61 -15.93 11.74
CA VAL A 11 6.61 -14.87 11.90
C VAL A 11 6.34 -14.69 13.40
N TYR A 12 6.30 -13.44 13.83
CA TYR A 12 6.10 -13.04 15.21
C TYR A 12 4.86 -12.18 15.35
N CYS A 13 4.07 -12.45 16.39
CA CYS A 13 3.01 -11.55 16.84
C CYS A 13 3.44 -10.85 18.12
N TRP A 14 3.21 -9.55 18.17
CA TRP A 14 3.66 -8.68 19.24
C TRP A 14 2.47 -8.01 19.91
N ASP A 15 2.51 -7.96 21.23
CA ASP A 15 1.69 -7.04 22.00
C ASP A 15 2.38 -5.67 21.97
N VAL A 16 1.73 -4.68 21.35
CA VAL A 16 2.34 -3.36 21.09
C VAL A 16 2.46 -2.53 22.37
N ASN A 17 1.59 -2.77 23.35
CA ASN A 17 1.58 -2.01 24.60
C ASN A 17 2.73 -2.45 25.54
N SER A 18 3.00 -3.75 25.60
CA SER A 18 4.03 -4.35 26.44
C SER A 18 5.36 -4.59 25.73
N GLY A 19 5.37 -4.55 24.39
CA GLY A 19 6.53 -4.91 23.57
C GLY A 19 6.87 -6.40 23.57
N LYS A 20 6.03 -7.25 24.19
CA LYS A 20 6.30 -8.68 24.31
C LYS A 20 5.82 -9.44 23.08
N LYS A 21 6.62 -10.41 22.67
CA LYS A 21 6.21 -11.43 21.71
C LYS A 21 5.15 -12.33 22.34
N VAL A 22 4.03 -12.48 21.64
CA VAL A 22 2.89 -13.32 22.03
C VAL A 22 2.95 -14.68 21.32
N VAL A 23 3.26 -14.69 20.02
CA VAL A 23 3.26 -15.91 19.20
C VAL A 23 4.55 -16.03 18.36
N LYS A 24 5.02 -17.26 18.18
CA LYS A 24 6.08 -17.64 17.23
C LYS A 24 5.52 -18.64 16.22
N ILE A 25 5.59 -18.34 14.94
CA ILE A 25 5.18 -19.23 13.86
C ILE A 25 6.41 -19.55 13.01
N ASN A 26 6.68 -20.84 12.75
CA ASN A 26 7.75 -21.27 11.85
C ASN A 26 7.24 -21.20 10.41
N SER A 27 7.59 -20.13 9.71
CA SER A 27 7.15 -19.87 8.34
C SER A 27 8.15 -18.90 7.71
N PHE A 28 8.82 -19.33 6.65
CA PHE A 28 9.68 -18.49 5.80
C PHE A 28 8.81 -17.54 4.96
N ALA A 29 8.11 -16.64 5.65
CA ALA A 29 7.18 -15.69 5.06
C ALA A 29 7.93 -14.51 4.45
N LEU A 30 7.55 -14.17 3.22
CA LEU A 30 7.96 -12.95 2.53
C LEU A 30 6.98 -11.80 2.79
N ASP A 31 5.72 -12.15 3.07
CA ASP A 31 4.66 -11.20 3.37
C ASP A 31 3.72 -11.74 4.45
N VAL A 32 3.15 -10.83 5.24
CA VAL A 32 2.27 -11.16 6.36
C VAL A 32 1.22 -10.09 6.60
N HIS A 33 -0.03 -10.51 6.80
CA HIS A 33 -1.15 -9.60 7.03
C HIS A 33 -2.13 -10.14 8.08
N PHE A 34 -2.69 -9.25 8.89
CA PHE A 34 -3.87 -9.56 9.70
C PHE A 34 -5.13 -9.60 8.83
N SER A 35 -6.09 -10.43 9.21
CA SER A 35 -7.47 -10.31 8.73
C SER A 35 -8.09 -8.99 9.20
N PRO A 36 -9.09 -8.44 8.50
CA PRO A 36 -9.73 -7.16 8.87
C PRO A 36 -10.30 -7.14 10.29
N ASN A 37 -10.77 -8.29 10.78
CA ASN A 37 -11.27 -8.47 12.15
C ASN A 37 -10.17 -8.78 13.19
N GLY A 38 -8.91 -8.87 12.78
CA GLY A 38 -7.76 -9.09 13.67
C GLY A 38 -7.70 -10.46 14.34
N THR A 39 -8.45 -11.45 13.86
CA THR A 39 -8.50 -12.81 14.45
C THR A 39 -7.59 -13.82 13.77
N HIS A 40 -7.25 -13.58 12.51
CA HIS A 40 -6.42 -14.46 11.70
C HIS A 40 -5.22 -13.71 11.13
N ILE A 41 -4.19 -14.47 10.77
CA ILE A 41 -3.02 -14.00 10.03
C ILE A 41 -2.90 -14.84 8.77
N VAL A 42 -2.53 -14.19 7.68
CA VAL A 42 -2.12 -14.85 6.45
C VAL A 42 -0.64 -14.62 6.20
N THR A 43 0.07 -15.66 5.78
CA THR A 43 1.47 -15.58 5.37
C THR A 43 1.64 -16.09 3.96
N GLY A 44 2.41 -15.36 3.16
CA GLY A 44 2.89 -15.80 1.85
C GLY A 44 4.36 -16.18 1.95
N ALA A 45 4.74 -17.39 1.57
CA ALA A 45 6.06 -17.93 1.82
C ALA A 45 6.87 -18.25 0.55
N SER A 46 8.19 -18.41 0.74
CA SER A 46 9.14 -18.80 -0.29
C SER A 46 9.01 -20.26 -0.76
N ASP A 47 8.22 -21.07 -0.06
CA ASP A 47 7.92 -22.47 -0.42
C ASP A 47 6.63 -22.62 -1.25
N ASN A 48 6.19 -21.52 -1.86
CA ASN A 48 5.04 -21.45 -2.76
C ASN A 48 3.69 -21.62 -2.04
N LYS A 49 3.70 -21.63 -0.70
CA LYS A 49 2.49 -21.81 0.12
C LYS A 49 2.00 -20.49 0.69
N ILE A 50 0.68 -20.41 0.78
CA ILE A 50 -0.03 -19.41 1.55
C ILE A 50 -0.61 -20.14 2.75
N ARG A 51 -0.37 -19.63 3.95
CA ARG A 51 -0.84 -20.26 5.19
C ARG A 51 -1.71 -19.31 5.98
N LEU A 52 -2.79 -19.84 6.53
CA LEU A 52 -3.67 -19.12 7.45
C LEU A 52 -3.47 -19.62 8.87
N TRP A 53 -3.43 -18.68 9.80
CA TRP A 53 -3.14 -18.93 11.21
C TRP A 53 -4.18 -18.20 12.06
N GLY A 54 -4.53 -18.77 13.21
CA GLY A 54 -5.22 -18.02 14.26
C GLY A 54 -4.22 -17.12 14.98
N VAL A 55 -4.58 -15.88 15.30
CA VAL A 55 -3.64 -14.90 15.91
C VAL A 55 -3.04 -15.38 17.23
N ASN A 56 -3.78 -16.18 17.99
CA ASN A 56 -3.33 -16.76 19.26
C ASN A 56 -2.96 -18.24 19.14
N SER A 57 -2.81 -18.77 17.92
CA SER A 57 -2.50 -20.17 17.67
C SER A 57 -1.21 -20.33 16.88
N THR A 58 -0.49 -21.42 17.14
CA THR A 58 0.63 -21.87 16.31
C THR A 58 0.20 -22.92 15.28
N THR A 59 -1.08 -23.29 15.24
CA THR A 59 -1.61 -24.28 14.32
C THR A 59 -2.03 -23.65 13.00
N GLU A 60 -1.58 -24.23 11.90
CA GLU A 60 -2.05 -23.90 10.55
C GLU A 60 -3.53 -24.29 10.41
N ILE A 61 -4.36 -23.36 9.93
CA ILE A 61 -5.78 -23.58 9.66
C ILE A 61 -5.97 -24.11 8.24
N GLN A 62 -5.29 -23.49 7.28
CA GLN A 62 -5.42 -23.81 5.87
C GLN A 62 -4.12 -23.52 5.12
N ILE A 63 -3.83 -24.36 4.12
CA ILE A 63 -2.75 -24.15 3.16
C ILE A 63 -3.34 -24.00 1.76
N LEU A 64 -2.93 -22.95 1.06
CA LEU A 64 -3.16 -22.71 -0.37
C LEU A 64 -1.80 -22.62 -1.06
N GLY A 65 -1.75 -22.47 -2.38
CA GLY A 65 -0.46 -22.33 -3.02
C GLY A 65 -0.45 -22.02 -4.51
N HIS A 66 0.73 -21.60 -4.93
CA HIS A 66 1.12 -21.29 -6.30
C HIS A 66 2.17 -22.30 -6.81
N ALA A 67 2.59 -22.16 -8.05
CA ALA A 67 3.67 -22.98 -8.61
C ALA A 67 5.07 -22.48 -8.21
N ASP A 68 5.18 -21.25 -7.73
CA ASP A 68 6.43 -20.59 -7.32
C ASP A 68 6.18 -19.66 -6.12
N MET A 69 7.24 -19.01 -5.63
CA MET A 69 7.27 -18.20 -4.41
C MET A 69 6.11 -17.20 -4.37
N ILE A 70 5.54 -16.98 -3.20
CA ILE A 70 4.49 -15.97 -3.02
C ILE A 70 5.15 -14.59 -2.92
N GLY A 71 4.79 -13.68 -3.82
CA GLY A 71 5.26 -12.30 -3.80
C GLY A 71 4.58 -11.48 -2.70
N SER A 72 3.24 -11.57 -2.63
CA SER A 72 2.44 -10.89 -1.62
C SER A 72 1.13 -11.63 -1.36
N VAL A 73 0.49 -11.33 -0.23
CA VAL A 73 -0.83 -11.83 0.12
C VAL A 73 -1.64 -10.78 0.90
N GLN A 74 -2.91 -10.61 0.55
CA GLN A 74 -3.77 -9.64 1.22
C GLN A 74 -5.22 -10.12 1.31
N TYR A 75 -5.88 -9.80 2.42
CA TYR A 75 -7.33 -9.93 2.56
C TYR A 75 -8.07 -8.86 1.75
N SER A 76 -9.24 -9.24 1.22
CA SER A 76 -10.22 -8.26 0.77
C SER A 76 -10.70 -7.39 1.94
N PRO A 77 -11.19 -6.17 1.68
CA PRO A 77 -11.69 -5.29 2.74
C PRO A 77 -12.80 -5.91 3.60
N ASN A 78 -13.65 -6.75 3.01
CA ASN A 78 -14.71 -7.49 3.73
C ASN A 78 -14.20 -8.76 4.44
N GLY A 79 -12.95 -9.17 4.20
CA GLY A 79 -12.34 -10.35 4.81
C GLY A 79 -12.81 -11.71 4.27
N GLU A 80 -13.59 -11.73 3.19
CA GLU A 80 -14.14 -12.97 2.61
C GLU A 80 -13.25 -13.60 1.53
N MET A 81 -12.32 -12.82 0.98
CA MET A 81 -11.41 -13.26 -0.08
C MET A 81 -9.95 -12.99 0.28
N LEU A 82 -9.05 -13.74 -0.35
CA LEU A 82 -7.63 -13.40 -0.44
C LEU A 82 -7.24 -13.11 -1.88
N VAL A 83 -6.31 -12.18 -2.05
CA VAL A 83 -5.50 -12.04 -3.26
C VAL A 83 -4.09 -12.46 -2.92
N SER A 84 -3.45 -13.23 -3.80
CA SER A 84 -2.04 -13.55 -3.72
C SER A 84 -1.36 -13.32 -5.06
N SER A 85 -0.14 -12.80 -5.02
CA SER A 85 0.73 -12.70 -6.18
C SER A 85 1.86 -13.72 -6.08
N SER A 86 2.38 -14.19 -7.21
CA SER A 86 3.46 -15.17 -7.22
C SER A 86 4.49 -14.92 -8.32
N TYR A 87 5.67 -15.46 -8.08
CA TYR A 87 6.78 -15.49 -9.02
C TYR A 87 6.49 -16.41 -10.22
N ASP A 88 5.43 -17.22 -10.15
CA ASP A 88 4.87 -18.01 -11.26
C ASP A 88 4.15 -17.16 -12.31
N LYS A 89 4.19 -15.82 -12.17
CA LYS A 89 3.62 -14.80 -13.07
C LYS A 89 2.10 -14.67 -12.97
N THR A 90 1.47 -15.32 -11.99
CA THR A 90 0.03 -15.28 -11.78
C THR A 90 -0.35 -14.53 -10.50
N ILE A 91 -1.62 -14.11 -10.47
CA ILE A 91 -2.28 -13.62 -9.26
C ILE A 91 -3.49 -14.52 -9.07
N ALA A 92 -3.72 -15.02 -7.86
CA ALA A 92 -4.87 -15.85 -7.56
C ALA A 92 -5.84 -15.13 -6.60
N LEU A 93 -7.13 -15.30 -6.87
CA LEU A 93 -8.21 -14.94 -5.96
C LEU A 93 -8.71 -16.20 -5.26
N TRP A 94 -8.86 -16.14 -3.95
CA TRP A 94 -9.29 -17.27 -3.13
C TRP A 94 -10.54 -16.91 -2.34
N ASP A 95 -11.47 -17.85 -2.25
CA ASP A 95 -12.62 -17.79 -1.35
C ASP A 95 -12.21 -18.34 0.01
N LEU A 96 -12.34 -17.55 1.07
CA LEU A 96 -11.98 -17.95 2.42
C LEU A 96 -13.05 -18.78 3.14
N ARG A 97 -14.29 -18.79 2.65
CA ARG A 97 -15.36 -19.65 3.17
C ARG A 97 -15.22 -21.06 2.65
N THR A 98 -14.85 -21.22 1.38
CA THR A 98 -14.71 -22.54 0.73
C THR A 98 -13.27 -23.03 0.64
N HIS A 99 -12.29 -22.16 0.91
CA HIS A 99 -10.85 -22.39 0.75
C HIS A 99 -10.46 -22.85 -0.66
N LYS A 100 -11.21 -22.39 -1.67
CA LYS A 100 -10.97 -22.73 -3.07
C LYS A 100 -10.46 -21.53 -3.84
N LYS A 101 -9.62 -21.81 -4.83
CA LYS A 101 -9.23 -20.82 -5.84
C LYS A 101 -10.46 -20.45 -6.66
N LEU A 102 -10.78 -19.17 -6.70
CA LEU A 102 -11.86 -18.61 -7.52
C LEU A 102 -11.39 -18.37 -8.95
N LYS A 103 -10.26 -17.66 -9.11
CA LYS A 103 -9.74 -17.22 -10.42
C LYS A 103 -8.23 -17.06 -10.38
N ASP A 104 -7.60 -17.27 -11.54
CA ASP A 104 -6.26 -16.81 -11.84
C ASP A 104 -6.33 -15.58 -12.76
N LEU A 105 -5.64 -14.51 -12.39
CA LEU A 105 -5.47 -13.30 -13.20
C LEU A 105 -4.12 -13.40 -13.91
N ILE A 106 -4.17 -13.78 -15.18
CA ILE A 106 -2.99 -14.06 -16.01
C ILE A 106 -2.77 -12.91 -16.98
N GLY A 107 -1.52 -12.45 -17.09
CA GLY A 107 -1.14 -11.49 -18.12
C GLY A 107 0.24 -10.86 -17.94
N HIS A 108 0.79 -10.84 -16.73
CA HIS A 108 2.17 -10.39 -16.51
C HIS A 108 3.18 -11.31 -17.22
N ALA A 109 4.23 -10.72 -17.80
CA ALA A 109 5.24 -11.50 -18.55
C ALA A 109 6.30 -12.14 -17.62
N TYR A 110 6.47 -11.57 -16.44
CA TYR A 110 7.44 -11.98 -15.42
C TYR A 110 6.79 -12.01 -14.03
N SER A 111 7.57 -12.38 -13.02
CA SER A 111 7.14 -12.55 -11.63
C SER A 111 6.29 -11.37 -11.15
N VAL A 112 5.18 -11.67 -10.47
CA VAL A 112 4.32 -10.67 -9.84
C VAL A 112 4.82 -10.49 -8.41
N ARG A 113 5.24 -9.26 -8.08
CA ARG A 113 5.85 -8.96 -6.77
C ARG A 113 4.82 -8.58 -5.73
N CYS A 114 3.78 -7.88 -6.14
CA CYS A 114 2.73 -7.44 -5.23
C CYS A 114 1.38 -7.43 -5.96
N ALA A 115 0.33 -7.77 -5.23
CA ALA A 115 -1.06 -7.55 -5.61
C ALA A 115 -1.87 -7.14 -4.38
N SER A 116 -2.81 -6.21 -4.57
CA SER A 116 -3.62 -5.63 -3.50
C SER A 116 -5.02 -5.30 -3.99
N PHE A 117 -6.01 -5.45 -3.11
CA PHE A 117 -7.40 -5.04 -3.38
C PHE A 117 -7.55 -3.51 -3.36
N SER A 118 -8.50 -3.02 -4.15
CA SER A 118 -9.05 -1.68 -3.96
C SER A 118 -9.82 -1.59 -2.63
N PRO A 119 -9.98 -0.39 -2.05
CA PRO A 119 -10.70 -0.21 -0.78
C PRO A 119 -12.16 -0.68 -0.82
N ASP A 120 -12.79 -0.68 -1.99
CA ASP A 120 -14.15 -1.20 -2.22
C ASP A 120 -14.17 -2.69 -2.60
N GLY A 121 -13.02 -3.34 -2.75
CA GLY A 121 -12.88 -4.76 -3.07
C GLY A 121 -13.24 -5.13 -4.53
N GLN A 122 -13.60 -4.17 -5.38
CA GLN A 122 -14.04 -4.45 -6.75
C GLN A 122 -12.89 -4.68 -7.73
N PHE A 123 -11.71 -4.17 -7.42
CA PHE A 123 -10.54 -4.23 -8.27
C PHE A 123 -9.34 -4.83 -7.51
N VAL A 124 -8.43 -5.40 -8.28
CA VAL A 124 -7.08 -5.71 -7.82
C VAL A 124 -6.10 -4.86 -8.61
N VAL A 125 -5.08 -4.34 -7.93
CA VAL A 125 -3.90 -3.79 -8.57
C VAL A 125 -2.73 -4.74 -8.36
N SER A 126 -1.86 -4.89 -9.35
CA SER A 126 -0.65 -5.70 -9.24
C SER A 126 0.55 -5.05 -9.89
N CYS A 127 1.74 -5.42 -9.44
CA CYS A 127 3.00 -4.98 -10.03
C CYS A 127 3.98 -6.14 -10.22
N SER A 128 4.90 -5.98 -11.17
CA SER A 128 5.72 -7.08 -11.66
C SER A 128 7.12 -6.64 -12.07
N SER A 129 8.01 -7.64 -12.13
CA SER A 129 9.30 -7.54 -12.80
C SER A 129 9.20 -7.24 -14.30
N ASP A 130 8.00 -7.31 -14.90
CA ASP A 130 7.74 -6.86 -16.26
C ASP A 130 7.63 -5.33 -16.40
N LYS A 131 7.92 -4.59 -15.32
CA LYS A 131 7.96 -3.13 -15.25
C LYS A 131 6.59 -2.46 -15.38
N THR A 132 5.52 -3.24 -15.29
CA THR A 132 4.14 -2.74 -15.40
C THR A 132 3.39 -2.86 -14.09
N VAL A 133 2.45 -1.93 -13.92
CA VAL A 133 1.35 -2.06 -12.96
C VAL A 133 0.08 -2.38 -13.74
N ARG A 134 -0.77 -3.26 -13.21
CA ARG A 134 -2.02 -3.68 -13.89
C ARG A 134 -3.21 -3.58 -12.96
N ILE A 135 -4.36 -3.24 -13.53
CA ILE A 135 -5.64 -3.19 -12.82
C ILE A 135 -6.54 -4.28 -13.38
N TRP A 136 -7.16 -5.03 -12.48
CA TRP A 136 -7.99 -6.19 -12.78
C TRP A 136 -9.37 -6.00 -12.14
N GLY A 137 -10.43 -6.42 -12.82
CA GLY A 137 -11.75 -6.51 -12.21
C GLY A 137 -11.89 -7.82 -11.45
N VAL A 138 -12.26 -7.77 -10.17
CA VAL A 138 -12.41 -8.97 -9.32
C VAL A 138 -13.52 -9.88 -9.84
N GLU A 139 -14.69 -9.31 -10.11
CA GLU A 139 -15.83 -10.07 -10.62
C GLU A 139 -15.59 -10.61 -12.03
N SER A 140 -15.04 -9.79 -12.94
CA SER A 140 -14.81 -10.23 -14.32
C SER A 140 -13.61 -11.18 -14.46
N GLY A 141 -12.61 -11.06 -13.59
CA GLY A 141 -11.30 -11.71 -13.74
C GLY A 141 -10.48 -11.17 -14.90
N LYS A 142 -10.92 -10.07 -15.53
CA LYS A 142 -10.25 -9.49 -16.71
C LYS A 142 -9.28 -8.40 -16.30
N GLN A 143 -8.20 -8.31 -17.06
CA GLN A 143 -7.34 -7.14 -17.04
C GLN A 143 -8.09 -5.95 -17.65
N LEU A 144 -8.18 -4.87 -16.89
CA LEU A 144 -8.84 -3.63 -17.31
C LEU A 144 -7.82 -2.64 -17.86
N LYS A 145 -6.64 -2.55 -17.23
CA LYS A 145 -5.60 -1.57 -17.61
C LYS A 145 -4.19 -2.10 -17.40
N ILE A 146 -3.26 -1.53 -18.19
CA ILE A 146 -1.82 -1.64 -18.00
C ILE A 146 -1.28 -0.22 -17.86
N LEU A 147 -0.66 0.06 -16.72
CA LEU A 147 0.02 1.33 -16.43
C LEU A 147 1.50 1.13 -16.73
N LYS A 148 1.99 1.80 -17.77
CA LYS A 148 3.37 1.74 -18.23
C LYS A 148 4.07 3.04 -17.89
N GLY A 149 5.31 2.95 -17.42
CA GLY A 149 6.14 4.13 -17.19
C GLY A 149 7.43 3.81 -16.45
N HIS A 150 7.38 2.89 -15.49
CA HIS A 150 8.59 2.43 -14.80
C HIS A 150 9.60 1.82 -15.79
N SER A 151 10.87 2.17 -15.60
CA SER A 151 11.97 1.67 -16.46
C SER A 151 12.64 0.42 -15.92
N ASP A 152 12.27 -0.01 -14.71
CA ASP A 152 12.77 -1.22 -14.06
C ASP A 152 11.67 -1.95 -13.27
N ILE A 153 12.04 -3.05 -12.60
CA ILE A 153 11.17 -3.89 -11.78
C ILE A 153 10.33 -3.03 -10.82
N VAL A 154 9.02 -3.29 -10.75
CA VAL A 154 8.12 -2.63 -9.80
C VAL A 154 7.98 -3.53 -8.56
N ASN A 155 8.42 -3.01 -7.42
CA ASN A 155 8.57 -3.76 -6.17
C ASN A 155 7.28 -3.86 -5.37
N GLU A 156 6.58 -2.75 -5.21
CA GLU A 156 5.33 -2.68 -4.45
C GLU A 156 4.32 -1.78 -5.18
N VAL A 157 3.04 -2.09 -5.00
CA VAL A 157 1.94 -1.26 -5.46
C VAL A 157 0.76 -1.33 -4.50
N ARG A 158 0.14 -0.18 -4.20
CA ARG A 158 -1.04 -0.11 -3.34
C ARG A 158 -2.01 0.96 -3.79
N TYR A 159 -3.29 0.74 -3.50
CA TYR A 159 -4.29 1.81 -3.58
C TYR A 159 -4.09 2.82 -2.46
N PHE A 160 -4.40 4.08 -2.74
CA PHE A 160 -4.64 5.09 -1.73
C PHE A 160 -6.02 4.87 -1.07
N PRO A 161 -6.28 5.33 0.17
CA PRO A 161 -7.46 4.94 0.97
C PRO A 161 -8.82 5.13 0.31
N TYR A 162 -8.96 6.16 -0.54
CA TYR A 162 -10.21 6.46 -1.23
C TYR A 162 -10.33 5.76 -2.59
N GLY A 163 -9.29 5.07 -3.05
CA GLY A 163 -9.32 4.22 -4.23
C GLY A 163 -9.18 4.93 -5.58
N GLN A 164 -9.03 6.27 -5.64
CA GLN A 164 -8.85 6.97 -6.92
C GLN A 164 -7.40 6.99 -7.42
N ILE A 165 -6.44 6.78 -6.52
CA ILE A 165 -5.01 6.86 -6.80
C ILE A 165 -4.36 5.51 -6.48
N ILE A 166 -3.46 5.07 -7.34
CA ILE A 166 -2.53 3.96 -7.09
C ILE A 166 -1.14 4.56 -6.90
N VAL A 167 -0.35 3.99 -5.99
CA VAL A 167 1.06 4.34 -5.79
C VAL A 167 1.89 3.09 -6.06
N SER A 168 2.98 3.24 -6.82
CA SER A 168 3.95 2.16 -7.06
C SER A 168 5.38 2.62 -6.85
N CYS A 169 6.26 1.71 -6.46
CA CYS A 169 7.70 1.95 -6.32
C CYS A 169 8.54 0.91 -7.06
N SER A 170 9.76 1.27 -7.43
CA SER A 170 10.55 0.49 -8.38
C SER A 170 12.06 0.55 -8.14
N ASP A 171 12.75 -0.45 -8.69
CA ASP A 171 14.21 -0.48 -8.84
C ASP A 171 14.75 0.68 -9.68
N ASP A 172 13.89 1.35 -10.47
CA ASP A 172 14.23 2.58 -11.19
C ASP A 172 14.43 3.80 -10.28
N LYS A 173 14.35 3.61 -8.96
CA LYS A 173 14.54 4.61 -7.90
C LYS A 173 13.43 5.65 -7.82
N THR A 174 12.28 5.37 -8.43
CA THR A 174 11.15 6.30 -8.48
C THR A 174 9.92 5.72 -7.81
N ILE A 175 9.06 6.63 -7.35
CA ILE A 175 7.70 6.33 -6.94
C ILE A 175 6.77 7.01 -7.95
N ARG A 176 5.71 6.33 -8.39
CA ARG A 176 4.73 6.89 -9.33
C ARG A 176 3.32 6.83 -8.76
N LEU A 177 2.57 7.89 -9.01
CA LEU A 177 1.15 8.03 -8.68
C LEU A 177 0.33 7.95 -9.96
N TRP A 178 -0.70 7.13 -9.94
CA TRP A 178 -1.53 6.84 -11.11
C TRP A 178 -3.00 7.12 -10.82
N GLY A 179 -3.70 7.72 -11.77
CA GLY A 179 -5.15 7.89 -11.71
C GLY A 179 -5.84 6.59 -12.10
N VAL A 180 -6.71 6.04 -11.25
CA VAL A 180 -7.39 4.76 -11.52
C VAL A 180 -8.34 4.87 -12.71
N GLN A 181 -9.15 5.93 -12.75
CA GLN A 181 -10.19 6.09 -13.77
C GLN A 181 -9.63 6.37 -15.18
N ALA A 182 -8.60 7.20 -15.30
CA ALA A 182 -7.97 7.50 -16.59
C ALA A 182 -6.84 6.51 -16.92
N GLY A 183 -6.11 6.00 -15.92
CA GLY A 183 -4.94 5.14 -16.12
C GLY A 183 -3.69 5.91 -16.51
N ASP A 184 -3.70 7.22 -16.28
CA ASP A 184 -2.61 8.14 -16.54
C ASP A 184 -1.67 8.26 -15.34
N GLU A 185 -0.42 8.62 -15.62
CA GLU A 185 0.54 9.01 -14.60
C GLU A 185 0.24 10.43 -14.13
N LEU A 186 -0.09 10.57 -12.85
CA LEU A 186 -0.38 11.87 -12.23
C LEU A 186 0.91 12.55 -11.78
N GLN A 187 1.84 11.78 -11.22
CA GLN A 187 3.08 12.30 -10.66
C GLN A 187 4.17 11.23 -10.61
N LYS A 188 5.40 11.67 -10.85
CA LYS A 188 6.63 10.91 -10.65
C LYS A 188 7.44 11.57 -9.54
N LEU A 189 7.78 10.82 -8.51
CA LEU A 189 8.63 11.24 -7.41
C LEU A 189 10.03 10.69 -7.62
N GLU A 190 11.00 11.60 -7.66
CA GLU A 190 12.42 11.31 -7.86
C GLU A 190 13.20 11.83 -6.65
N GLY A 191 14.38 11.25 -6.40
CA GLY A 191 15.29 11.69 -5.33
C GLY A 191 16.00 10.55 -4.59
N HIS A 192 15.48 9.32 -4.67
CA HIS A 192 16.18 8.18 -4.08
C HIS A 192 17.45 7.84 -4.87
N GLY A 193 18.55 7.62 -4.16
CA GLY A 193 19.83 7.19 -4.75
C GLY A 193 19.90 5.69 -5.07
N ALA A 194 18.95 4.91 -4.55
CA ALA A 194 18.89 3.45 -4.61
C ALA A 194 17.45 2.97 -4.93
N PRO A 195 17.26 1.69 -5.32
CA PRO A 195 15.96 1.07 -5.49
C PRO A 195 14.97 1.37 -4.36
N VAL A 196 13.72 1.67 -4.72
CA VAL A 196 12.65 1.84 -3.74
C VAL A 196 11.92 0.51 -3.61
N THR A 197 12.07 -0.12 -2.45
CA THR A 197 11.58 -1.49 -2.20
C THR A 197 10.23 -1.53 -1.49
N GLY A 198 9.81 -0.42 -0.88
CA GLY A 198 8.52 -0.35 -0.21
C GLY A 198 7.92 1.05 -0.15
N ILE A 199 6.63 1.11 0.10
CA ILE A 199 5.84 2.34 0.23
C ILE A 199 4.87 2.22 1.40
N ASP A 200 4.69 3.30 2.14
CA ASP A 200 3.62 3.41 3.13
C ASP A 200 3.01 4.80 3.15
N TYR A 201 1.76 4.89 3.59
CA TYR A 201 1.07 6.16 3.76
C TYR A 201 0.27 6.18 5.05
N HIS A 202 0.23 7.34 5.67
CA HIS A 202 -0.52 7.55 6.90
C HIS A 202 -1.89 8.20 6.62
N LEU A 203 -2.96 7.64 7.19
CA LEU A 203 -4.34 8.09 6.98
C LEU A 203 -4.63 9.50 7.53
N PHE A 204 -3.86 10.04 8.49
CA PHE A 204 -4.03 11.43 8.94
C PHE A 204 -3.53 12.48 7.93
N SER A 205 -2.74 12.10 6.93
CA SER A 205 -2.19 13.09 5.99
C SER A 205 -3.19 13.53 4.93
N LEU A 206 -4.44 13.06 4.98
CA LEU A 206 -5.45 13.31 3.96
C LEU A 206 -5.90 14.77 3.87
N GLU A 207 -5.96 15.55 4.95
CA GLU A 207 -6.29 16.98 4.84
C GLU A 207 -5.15 17.80 4.21
N ILE A 208 -3.90 17.49 4.55
CA ILE A 208 -2.73 18.23 4.05
C ILE A 208 -2.38 17.79 2.63
N ALA A 209 -2.39 16.49 2.33
CA ALA A 209 -2.09 15.96 1.01
C ALA A 209 -3.19 16.31 0.00
N MET A 210 -4.48 16.23 0.37
CA MET A 210 -5.54 16.66 -0.54
C MET A 210 -5.61 18.17 -0.68
N SER A 211 -5.32 18.98 0.35
CA SER A 211 -5.24 20.44 0.16
C SER A 211 -4.05 20.83 -0.71
N LEU A 212 -2.90 20.14 -0.61
CA LEU A 212 -1.75 20.38 -1.49
C LEU A 212 -2.04 19.88 -2.93
N LEU A 213 -2.63 18.69 -3.11
CA LEU A 213 -3.05 18.21 -4.44
C LEU A 213 -4.12 19.12 -5.06
N CYS A 214 -5.13 19.53 -4.29
CA CYS A 214 -6.15 20.49 -4.74
C CYS A 214 -5.55 21.87 -5.03
N CYS A 215 -4.61 22.37 -4.22
CA CYS A 215 -3.90 23.62 -4.48
C CYS A 215 -3.08 23.54 -5.77
N PHE A 216 -2.41 22.43 -6.06
CA PHE A 216 -1.69 22.25 -7.33
C PHE A 216 -2.64 22.08 -8.53
N VAL A 217 -3.78 21.40 -8.38
CA VAL A 217 -4.79 21.25 -9.43
C VAL A 217 -5.52 22.58 -9.71
N PHE A 218 -5.82 23.38 -8.69
CA PHE A 218 -6.37 24.74 -8.88
C PHE A 218 -5.33 25.73 -9.42
N CYS A 219 -4.07 25.63 -8.97
CA CYS A 219 -2.99 26.50 -9.46
C CYS A 219 -2.66 26.22 -10.95
N LYS A 220 -2.77 24.97 -11.41
CA LYS A 220 -2.68 24.63 -12.85
C LYS A 220 -3.91 25.01 -13.67
N ARG A 221 -5.11 25.10 -13.07
CA ARG A 221 -6.34 25.55 -13.78
C ARG A 221 -6.47 27.07 -13.89
N ASN A 222 -5.84 27.84 -13.00
CA ASN A 222 -5.91 29.31 -13.00
C ASN A 222 -4.70 30.02 -13.63
N SER A 223 -3.68 29.31 -14.14
CA SER A 223 -2.54 29.96 -14.82
C SER A 223 -2.80 30.39 -16.28
N LEU A 224 -4.02 30.19 -16.78
CA LEU A 224 -4.47 30.64 -18.10
C LEU A 224 -5.69 31.56 -17.97
N LYS A 225 -5.46 32.78 -17.44
CA LYS A 225 -6.09 34.07 -17.80
C LYS A 225 -5.96 35.04 -16.63
N PHE A 226 -5.03 35.98 -16.75
CA PHE A 226 -5.23 37.44 -16.64
C PHE A 226 -3.89 38.12 -16.30
N GLN A 227 -3.18 38.54 -17.35
CA GLN A 227 -2.58 39.86 -17.28
C GLN A 227 -3.74 40.85 -17.19
N THR A 228 -3.90 41.53 -16.05
CA THR A 228 -4.21 42.98 -15.99
C THR A 228 -4.09 43.49 -14.55
N ASN A 229 -3.25 44.52 -14.40
CA ASN A 229 -3.40 45.66 -13.51
C ASN A 229 -3.20 45.50 -11.98
N LYS A 230 -1.95 45.77 -11.56
CA LYS A 230 -1.58 46.93 -10.73
C LYS A 230 -2.74 47.55 -9.91
N LEU A 231 -2.91 47.17 -8.64
CA LEU A 231 -3.29 48.02 -7.51
C LEU A 231 -3.40 47.20 -6.21
N LYS A 232 -3.03 47.84 -5.09
CA LYS A 232 -2.83 47.35 -3.70
C LYS A 232 -1.46 46.70 -3.47
N ARG A 233 -0.34 47.40 -3.22
CA ARG A 233 -0.06 48.48 -2.25
C ARG A 233 -0.84 48.34 -0.92
N ASN A 234 -0.05 48.12 0.14
CA ASN A 234 -0.38 48.24 1.57
C ASN A 234 -1.19 47.11 2.22
N ALA A 235 -0.46 46.07 2.65
CA ALA A 235 -0.60 45.48 3.99
C ALA A 235 0.72 44.78 4.31
N ASN A 236 1.69 45.54 4.82
CA ASN A 236 2.19 45.44 6.20
C ASN A 236 3.09 44.21 6.42
N LYS A 237 4.42 44.40 6.37
CA LYS A 237 5.22 44.77 7.56
C LYS A 237 4.78 43.99 8.80
N LYS A 238 5.26 42.74 8.92
CA LYS A 238 5.65 42.03 10.16
C LYS A 238 5.98 40.56 9.83
N THR A 239 6.94 40.36 8.94
CA THR A 239 7.88 39.24 9.09
C THR A 239 8.85 39.62 10.21
N GLU A 240 9.24 38.64 11.01
CA GLU A 240 10.30 38.70 12.04
C GLU A 240 9.92 39.44 13.33
N SER A 241 9.51 38.72 14.40
CA SER A 241 9.67 39.12 15.83
C SER A 241 8.91 38.26 16.88
N SER A 242 8.42 37.04 16.60
CA SER A 242 7.81 36.25 17.70
C SER A 242 7.94 34.73 17.61
N LEU A 243 8.97 34.25 16.90
CA LEU A 243 9.51 32.88 17.02
C LEU A 243 10.35 32.66 18.31
N LEU A 244 10.22 33.56 19.29
CA LEU A 244 10.91 33.50 20.58
C LEU A 244 9.93 33.95 21.68
N LYS A 245 9.04 33.05 22.13
CA LYS A 245 8.33 33.10 23.44
C LYS A 245 7.35 31.94 23.69
N PHE A 246 7.63 30.73 23.19
CA PHE A 246 6.84 29.53 23.50
C PHE A 246 7.62 28.45 24.28
N ASN A 247 8.72 28.83 24.91
CA ASN A 247 9.26 28.13 26.07
C ASN A 247 8.79 28.88 27.31
N GLU A 248 8.30 28.15 28.31
CA GLU A 248 7.69 28.62 29.57
C GLU A 248 6.19 28.93 29.49
N LEU A 249 5.35 27.89 29.59
CA LEU A 249 4.15 27.84 30.45
C LEU A 249 3.44 26.50 30.23
N GLY A 250 3.78 25.51 31.06
CA GLY A 250 3.19 24.18 30.98
C GLY A 250 3.64 23.22 32.06
N SER A 251 3.88 23.67 33.29
CA SER A 251 3.95 22.77 34.43
C SER A 251 3.32 23.37 35.69
N THR A 252 2.29 22.65 36.13
CA THR A 252 1.87 22.40 37.51
C THR A 252 0.97 23.39 38.28
N LYS A 253 -0.24 22.86 38.52
CA LYS A 253 -0.98 22.76 39.80
C LYS A 253 -2.12 23.75 40.06
N LEU A 254 -3.33 23.18 39.95
CA LEU A 254 -4.43 23.32 40.91
C LEU A 254 -3.92 23.35 42.37
N ASN A 255 -4.37 24.35 43.13
CA ASN A 255 -4.93 24.18 44.47
C ASN A 255 -5.70 25.45 44.87
N LEU A 256 -6.98 25.22 45.23
CA LEU A 256 -8.02 26.11 45.77
C LEU A 256 -8.63 27.15 44.82
#